data_AF-A0A0F9DV46-F1
#
_entry.id   AF-A0A0F9DV46-F1
#
_cell.length_a   1.000
_cell.length_b   1.000
_cell.length_c   1.000
_cell.angle_alpha   90.00
_cell.angle_beta   90.00
_cell.angle_gamma   90.00
#
_symmetry.space_group_name_H-M   'P 1'
#
loop_
_entity.id
_entity.type
_entity.pdbx_description
1 polymer ?
#
loop_
_entity_poly.entity_id
_entity_poly.type
_entity_poly.pdbx_seq_one_letter_code
_entity_poly.pdbx_strand_id
1 'polypeptide(L)'
;MPPQIFIKDTMTDTHFSSVSDTVFHVNMQPSTAKAALVTPIQSVNGNHQPVDFQEIWDWTAHHKKHDLQLLRVFLEKWGYGPAGTLSLSSNASDKSTPAPNSFSSLLEWFDAAFPKSRRGIHPRLDLCVTLDRYKKIREGVRRSILGCMGAYAARATRNALQDGWTELLALLQPLTENHGPLDQRSYSLLKTFADIARRAGLEPWHLTEDMFDALEDAFVTAQDRELTKKAFQILNEWNGLVDFGDLLPHTPIPAPPARRLTDALPPHIEERIDQLVSIAATRIDINTSRIHDKVTQETKNAYRAALRYHVKLLPYCPIDPDTAYDRPVSDLEAANDVDALFAPEHISATIRATEDREHLPSAIQPDSALTYYKTIRMILERNVDAFDAADVADIKLRIKSSEYFKDAGRDEMPEHIQAWCRDLVSDPEKERRFHNLHRIFRGKADKIMDNARNETGVFDASLLSDQDRLGHVQISNVDPHERLRHIRR
;
A
#
# COMPACT_ATOMS: atom_id res chain seq x y z
N MET A 1 -9.44 66.36 -50.35
CA MET A 1 -10.39 66.15 -51.45
C MET A 1 -9.95 64.91 -52.24
N PRO A 2 -10.89 64.07 -52.70
CA PRO A 2 -10.79 62.60 -52.81
C PRO A 2 -10.33 62.14 -54.21
N PRO A 3 -10.17 60.84 -54.52
CA PRO A 3 -11.28 59.86 -54.78
C PRO A 3 -10.94 58.44 -54.24
N GLN A 4 -11.76 57.38 -54.30
CA GLN A 4 -13.17 57.13 -54.54
C GLN A 4 -13.46 55.71 -54.00
N ILE A 5 -14.70 55.52 -53.55
CA ILE A 5 -15.35 54.26 -53.22
C ILE A 5 -15.73 53.53 -54.52
N PHE A 6 -15.60 52.20 -54.55
CA PHE A 6 -16.52 51.36 -55.33
C PHE A 6 -16.90 50.11 -54.54
N ILE A 7 -18.20 50.07 -54.21
CA ILE A 7 -18.95 48.93 -53.69
C ILE A 7 -19.42 48.11 -54.90
N LYS A 8 -19.40 46.78 -54.77
CA LYS A 8 -20.44 45.92 -55.34
C LYS A 8 -20.52 44.59 -54.57
N ASP A 9 -21.54 44.52 -53.72
CA ASP A 9 -22.15 43.28 -53.25
C ASP A 9 -22.77 42.52 -54.42
N THR A 10 -22.68 41.18 -54.38
CA THR A 10 -23.84 40.32 -54.61
C THR A 10 -23.65 38.97 -53.93
N MET A 11 -24.64 38.67 -53.09
CA MET A 11 -24.94 37.44 -52.36
C MET A 11 -24.93 36.18 -53.24
N THR A 12 -24.59 35.03 -52.64
CA THR A 12 -25.49 33.87 -52.45
C THR A 12 -24.84 32.82 -51.55
N ASP A 13 -25.45 32.65 -50.39
CA ASP A 13 -25.78 31.41 -49.68
C ASP A 13 -24.84 30.19 -49.63
N THR A 14 -24.83 29.67 -48.40
CA THR A 14 -24.89 28.25 -47.97
C THR A 14 -23.61 27.43 -47.73
N HIS A 15 -23.55 26.96 -46.47
CA HIS A 15 -22.87 25.78 -45.93
C HIS A 15 -21.34 25.79 -45.73
N PHE A 16 -20.93 26.28 -44.55
CA PHE A 16 -19.77 25.74 -43.85
C PHE A 16 -20.11 24.34 -43.32
N SER A 17 -19.53 23.30 -43.93
CA SER A 17 -19.44 21.96 -43.37
C SER A 17 -17.98 21.73 -42.97
N SER A 18 -17.75 21.50 -41.68
CA SER A 18 -16.46 21.14 -41.08
C SER A 18 -16.13 19.67 -41.34
N VAL A 19 -14.98 19.40 -41.97
CA VAL A 19 -14.24 18.11 -41.93
C VAL A 19 -12.79 18.48 -42.30
N SER A 20 -11.70 18.06 -41.64
CA SER A 20 -11.47 16.90 -40.78
C SER A 20 -10.30 17.18 -39.83
N ASP A 21 -10.51 17.04 -38.53
CA ASP A 21 -9.46 16.72 -37.56
C ASP A 21 -9.25 15.20 -37.59
N THR A 22 -8.15 14.73 -38.17
CA THR A 22 -7.70 13.34 -38.04
C THR A 22 -6.97 13.17 -36.71
N VAL A 23 -7.76 12.95 -35.65
CA VAL A 23 -7.29 12.33 -34.40
C VAL A 23 -7.14 10.84 -34.64
N PHE A 24 -5.94 10.30 -34.42
CA PHE A 24 -5.68 8.87 -34.45
C PHE A 24 -6.51 8.16 -33.37
N HIS A 25 -7.61 7.52 -33.79
CA HIS A 25 -8.27 6.50 -32.99
C HIS A 25 -7.41 5.24 -32.97
N VAL A 26 -6.74 4.97 -31.85
CA VAL A 26 -6.27 3.62 -31.53
C VAL A 26 -7.51 2.79 -31.20
N ASN A 27 -7.95 2.02 -32.18
CA ASN A 27 -9.05 1.08 -32.07
C ASN A 27 -8.56 -0.14 -31.28
N MET A 28 -8.58 -0.06 -29.94
CA MET A 28 -8.47 -1.24 -29.09
C MET A 28 -9.80 -1.99 -29.17
N GLN A 29 -9.90 -2.93 -30.11
CA GLN A 29 -10.94 -3.96 -30.03
C GLN A 29 -10.61 -4.87 -28.83
N PRO A 30 -11.49 -4.98 -27.82
CA PRO A 30 -11.32 -5.99 -26.79
C PRO A 30 -11.45 -7.37 -27.43
N SER A 31 -10.46 -8.23 -27.17
CA SER A 31 -10.45 -9.63 -27.57
C SER A 31 -11.78 -10.30 -27.17
N THR A 32 -12.55 -10.72 -28.16
CA THR A 32 -13.91 -11.26 -28.05
C THR A 32 -13.98 -12.66 -27.43
N ALA A 33 -12.92 -13.14 -26.75
CA ALA A 33 -12.87 -14.46 -26.14
C ALA A 33 -13.05 -14.48 -24.60
N LYS A 34 -13.04 -13.32 -23.91
CA LYS A 34 -13.21 -13.25 -22.43
C LYS A 34 -14.58 -12.75 -21.95
N ALA A 35 -15.52 -12.47 -22.86
CA ALA A 35 -16.80 -11.82 -22.53
C ALA A 35 -17.87 -12.72 -21.89
N ALA A 36 -17.57 -14.00 -21.58
CA ALA A 36 -18.58 -14.96 -21.14
C ALA A 36 -18.65 -15.21 -19.62
N LEU A 37 -17.79 -14.59 -18.79
CA LEU A 37 -17.75 -14.87 -17.34
C LEU A 37 -17.97 -13.64 -16.43
N VAL A 38 -18.11 -12.43 -16.98
CA VAL A 38 -18.25 -11.23 -16.15
C VAL A 38 -19.67 -10.69 -16.26
N THR A 39 -20.54 -11.16 -15.36
CA THR A 39 -21.72 -10.39 -15.01
C THR A 39 -21.24 -9.12 -14.31
N PRO A 40 -21.67 -7.91 -14.67
CA PRO A 40 -21.20 -6.68 -14.04
C PRO A 40 -21.66 -6.66 -12.58
N ILE A 41 -20.76 -6.99 -11.66
CA ILE A 41 -21.01 -6.85 -10.22
C ILE A 41 -20.95 -5.36 -9.90
N GLN A 42 -21.98 -4.89 -9.18
CA GLN A 42 -22.25 -3.52 -8.77
C GLN A 42 -21.00 -2.79 -8.22
N SER A 43 -20.94 -1.47 -8.41
CA SER A 43 -19.81 -0.65 -7.98
C SER A 43 -19.45 -0.90 -6.50
N VAL A 44 -18.15 -0.90 -6.23
CA VAL A 44 -17.55 -1.33 -4.96
C VAL A 44 -17.97 -0.46 -3.76
N ASN A 45 -18.33 0.79 -4.04
CA ASN A 45 -19.13 1.63 -3.17
C ASN A 45 -20.56 1.54 -3.72
N GLY A 46 -21.59 1.39 -2.88
CA GLY A 46 -22.97 1.38 -3.40
C GLY A 46 -23.18 2.58 -4.33
N ASN A 47 -24.09 2.46 -5.31
CA ASN A 47 -24.28 3.45 -6.38
C ASN A 47 -24.59 4.89 -5.90
N HIS A 48 -24.72 5.08 -4.59
CA HIS A 48 -25.03 6.33 -3.94
C HIS A 48 -23.76 7.08 -3.52
N GLN A 49 -23.56 8.28 -4.06
CA GLN A 49 -22.53 9.21 -3.62
C GLN A 49 -23.21 10.31 -2.79
N PRO A 50 -22.85 10.48 -1.51
CA PRO A 50 -23.46 11.52 -0.69
C PRO A 50 -23.14 12.90 -1.25
N VAL A 51 -24.16 13.76 -1.33
CA VAL A 51 -24.03 15.11 -1.90
C VAL A 51 -23.32 16.05 -0.91
N ASP A 52 -23.59 15.87 0.39
CA ASP A 52 -23.03 16.66 1.48
C ASP A 52 -22.89 15.86 2.78
N PHE A 53 -22.32 16.49 3.81
CA PHE A 53 -22.18 15.90 5.13
C PHE A 53 -23.48 15.89 5.95
N GLN A 54 -24.53 16.60 5.54
CA GLN A 54 -25.85 16.53 6.19
C GLN A 54 -26.49 15.17 5.92
N GLU A 55 -26.40 14.69 4.68
CA GLU A 55 -26.86 13.36 4.31
C GLU A 55 -26.12 12.25 5.08
N ILE A 56 -24.79 12.39 5.23
CA ILE A 56 -23.97 11.48 6.04
C ILE A 56 -24.39 11.55 7.51
N TRP A 57 -24.68 12.75 8.03
CA TRP A 57 -25.15 12.97 9.39
C TRP A 57 -26.48 12.26 9.66
N ASP A 58 -27.46 12.45 8.78
CA ASP A 58 -28.79 11.88 8.92
C ASP A 58 -28.74 10.35 8.84
N TRP A 59 -27.94 9.81 7.91
CA TRP A 59 -27.69 8.38 7.82
C TRP A 59 -27.06 7.83 9.12
N THR A 60 -26.04 8.49 9.65
CA THR A 60 -25.35 8.07 10.89
C THR A 60 -26.24 8.17 12.11
N ALA A 61 -27.11 9.19 12.18
CA ALA A 61 -28.10 9.33 13.25
C ALA A 61 -29.06 8.15 13.31
N HIS A 62 -29.46 7.64 12.14
CA HIS A 62 -30.39 6.52 12.03
C HIS A 62 -29.70 5.16 12.27
N HIS A 63 -28.48 4.95 11.75
CA HIS A 63 -27.86 3.62 11.69
C HIS A 63 -26.69 3.39 12.66
N LYS A 64 -25.98 4.44 13.09
CA LYS A 64 -24.71 4.35 13.85
C LYS A 64 -24.60 5.46 14.91
N LYS A 65 -25.52 5.47 15.88
CA LYS A 65 -25.60 6.50 16.96
C LYS A 65 -24.28 6.73 17.70
N HIS A 66 -23.44 5.71 17.88
CA HIS A 66 -22.13 5.85 18.52
C HIS A 66 -21.16 6.73 17.69
N ASP A 67 -21.24 6.68 16.36
CA ASP A 67 -20.35 7.41 15.48
C ASP A 67 -20.80 8.86 15.27
N LEU A 68 -22.05 9.18 15.61
CA LEU A 68 -22.59 10.54 15.54
C LEU A 68 -21.80 11.53 16.42
N GLN A 69 -21.33 11.09 17.60
CA GLN A 69 -20.47 11.92 18.45
C GLN A 69 -19.11 12.21 17.79
N LEU A 70 -18.57 11.27 17.01
CA LEU A 70 -17.32 11.45 16.29
C LEU A 70 -17.50 12.41 15.12
N LEU A 71 -18.62 12.28 14.39
CA LEU A 71 -19.00 13.18 13.30
C LEU A 71 -19.26 14.61 13.82
N ARG A 72 -19.85 14.74 15.01
CA ARG A 72 -20.04 16.03 15.68
C ARG A 72 -18.74 16.73 16.01
N VAL A 73 -17.79 15.99 16.59
CA VAL A 73 -16.46 16.55 16.88
C VAL A 73 -15.76 16.97 15.60
N PHE A 74 -15.88 16.19 14.53
CA PHE A 74 -15.34 16.54 13.21
C PHE A 74 -15.93 17.87 12.68
N LEU A 75 -17.25 17.99 12.62
CA LEU A 75 -17.90 19.18 12.07
C LEU A 75 -17.70 20.43 12.95
N GLU A 76 -17.96 20.30 14.25
CA GLU A 76 -17.97 21.44 15.17
C GLU A 76 -16.59 21.82 15.70
N LYS A 77 -15.76 20.83 16.08
CA LYS A 77 -14.48 21.10 16.76
C LYS A 77 -13.30 21.20 15.82
N TRP A 78 -13.34 20.54 14.66
CA TRP A 78 -12.28 20.69 13.65
C TRP A 78 -12.57 21.83 12.66
N GLY A 79 -13.69 22.55 12.82
CA GLY A 79 -13.92 23.81 12.12
C GLY A 79 -14.53 23.68 10.72
N TYR A 80 -15.07 22.51 10.36
CA TYR A 80 -15.67 22.27 9.04
C TYR A 80 -17.14 22.72 8.95
N GLY A 81 -17.65 23.38 9.99
CA GLY A 81 -18.93 24.06 9.99
C GLY A 81 -20.15 23.13 10.09
N PRO A 82 -21.37 23.67 9.92
CA PRO A 82 -22.59 22.88 9.87
C PRO A 82 -22.53 21.79 8.79
N ALA A 83 -23.08 20.61 9.05
CA ALA A 83 -23.00 19.45 8.16
C ALA A 83 -23.43 19.77 6.71
N GLY A 84 -24.49 20.56 6.52
CA GLY A 84 -24.99 20.97 5.19
C GLY A 84 -24.15 22.01 4.44
N THR A 85 -23.08 22.54 5.05
CA THR A 85 -22.18 23.51 4.39
C THR A 85 -20.93 22.85 3.79
N LEU A 86 -20.66 21.60 4.16
CA LEU A 86 -19.54 20.82 3.66
C LEU A 86 -20.03 19.84 2.58
N SER A 87 -19.76 20.18 1.33
CA SER A 87 -20.15 19.43 0.13
C SER A 87 -19.00 19.40 -0.87
N LEU A 88 -19.14 18.63 -1.95
CA LEU A 88 -18.20 18.65 -3.07
C LEU A 88 -18.15 20.01 -3.80
N SER A 89 -19.11 20.91 -3.57
CA SER A 89 -19.06 22.27 -4.13
C SER A 89 -18.30 23.26 -3.24
N SER A 90 -17.92 22.85 -2.02
CA SER A 90 -17.30 23.73 -1.03
C SER A 90 -15.82 23.98 -1.37
N ASN A 91 -15.33 25.17 -1.02
CA ASN A 91 -13.90 25.49 -1.06
C ASN A 91 -13.17 24.88 0.17
N ALA A 92 -11.84 24.89 0.13
CA ALA A 92 -11.02 24.47 1.28
C ALA A 92 -11.39 25.27 2.53
N SER A 93 -11.56 24.58 3.66
CA SER A 93 -11.94 25.20 4.94
C SER A 93 -10.75 25.86 5.64
N ASP A 94 -9.53 25.42 5.34
CA ASP A 94 -8.29 25.91 5.91
C ASP A 94 -7.15 25.77 4.88
N LYS A 95 -5.94 26.25 5.21
CA LYS A 95 -4.76 26.17 4.32
C LYS A 95 -4.16 24.76 4.23
N SER A 96 -4.51 23.87 5.16
CA SER A 96 -3.97 22.51 5.30
C SER A 96 -4.87 21.45 4.64
N THR A 97 -6.05 21.84 4.14
CA THR A 97 -6.99 20.96 3.44
C THR A 97 -7.11 21.33 1.97
N PRO A 98 -7.16 20.32 1.09
CA PRO A 98 -7.52 20.55 -0.29
C PRO A 98 -9.02 20.86 -0.40
N ALA A 99 -9.40 21.62 -1.42
CA ALA A 99 -10.79 21.95 -1.67
C ALA A 99 -11.59 20.68 -2.10
N PRO A 100 -12.77 20.42 -1.51
CA PRO A 100 -13.63 19.31 -1.91
C PRO A 100 -13.96 19.22 -3.40
N ASN A 101 -14.09 20.36 -4.08
CA ASN A 101 -14.42 20.43 -5.50
C ASN A 101 -13.36 19.87 -6.46
N SER A 102 -12.16 19.59 -5.97
CA SER A 102 -11.10 18.96 -6.74
C SER A 102 -11.19 17.42 -6.76
N PHE A 103 -12.19 16.82 -6.10
CA PHE A 103 -12.32 15.37 -5.97
C PHE A 103 -13.65 14.84 -6.54
N SER A 104 -13.63 13.60 -7.02
CA SER A 104 -14.81 12.91 -7.53
C SER A 104 -15.78 12.43 -6.45
N SER A 105 -15.33 12.31 -5.19
CA SER A 105 -16.17 11.87 -4.08
C SER A 105 -15.76 12.48 -2.74
N LEU A 106 -16.73 12.60 -1.81
CA LEU A 106 -16.46 13.07 -0.44
C LEU A 106 -15.51 12.14 0.31
N LEU A 107 -15.50 10.84 -0.05
CA LEU A 107 -14.61 9.86 0.54
C LEU A 107 -13.14 10.10 0.16
N GLU A 108 -12.86 10.36 -1.12
CA GLU A 108 -11.52 10.67 -1.62
C GLU A 108 -11.02 11.98 -1.05
N TRP A 109 -11.87 13.02 -1.07
CA TRP A 109 -11.56 14.28 -0.41
C TRP A 109 -11.23 14.08 1.06
N PHE A 110 -12.05 13.32 1.80
CA PHE A 110 -11.83 13.07 3.22
C PHE A 110 -10.51 12.33 3.48
N ASP A 111 -10.16 11.33 2.67
CA ASP A 111 -8.89 10.61 2.81
C ASP A 111 -7.67 11.50 2.52
N ALA A 112 -7.80 12.44 1.58
CA ALA A 112 -6.76 13.42 1.25
C ALA A 112 -6.62 14.52 2.33
N ALA A 113 -7.74 15.09 2.78
CA ALA A 113 -7.78 16.12 3.82
C ALA A 113 -7.37 15.59 5.21
N PHE A 114 -7.64 14.31 5.48
CA PHE A 114 -7.34 13.62 6.73
C PHE A 114 -6.60 12.31 6.46
N PRO A 115 -5.29 12.36 6.17
CA PRO A 115 -4.53 11.16 5.84
C PRO A 115 -4.36 10.23 7.06
N LYS A 116 -4.11 8.94 6.80
CA LYS A 116 -3.81 7.98 7.88
C LYS A 116 -2.48 8.35 8.56
N SER A 117 -2.40 8.20 9.88
CA SER A 117 -1.14 8.38 10.60
C SER A 117 -0.10 7.35 10.14
N ARG A 118 1.09 7.81 9.73
CA ARG A 118 2.21 6.95 9.35
C ARG A 118 3.25 6.97 10.47
N ARG A 119 3.81 5.81 10.83
CA ARG A 119 4.88 5.66 11.86
C ARG A 119 4.57 6.34 13.21
N GLY A 120 3.30 6.40 13.60
CA GLY A 120 2.89 7.05 14.85
C GLY A 120 2.92 8.58 14.83
N ILE A 121 3.10 9.22 13.67
CA ILE A 121 3.12 10.68 13.54
C ILE A 121 1.70 11.19 13.30
N HIS A 122 1.35 12.28 13.98
CA HIS A 122 0.07 12.96 13.80
C HIS A 122 0.07 13.75 12.48
N PRO A 123 -0.79 13.42 11.50
CA PRO A 123 -0.75 14.05 10.18
C PRO A 123 -1.32 15.47 10.15
N ARG A 124 -2.20 15.81 11.10
CA ARG A 124 -2.86 17.12 11.22
C ARG A 124 -2.58 17.79 12.56
N LEU A 125 -1.32 18.15 12.80
CA LEU A 125 -0.89 18.77 14.07
C LEU A 125 -1.64 20.07 14.40
N ASP A 126 -2.14 20.75 13.36
CA ASP A 126 -2.97 21.94 13.42
C ASP A 126 -4.29 21.74 14.18
N LEU A 127 -4.81 20.51 14.26
CA LEU A 127 -6.06 20.22 14.97
C LEU A 127 -5.91 20.18 16.50
N CYS A 128 -4.69 20.26 17.03
CA CYS A 128 -4.38 20.26 18.47
C CYS A 128 -5.06 19.10 19.25
N VAL A 129 -5.20 17.92 18.63
CA VAL A 129 -5.73 16.71 19.27
C VAL A 129 -4.65 15.62 19.40
N THR A 130 -4.84 14.69 20.33
CA THR A 130 -3.95 13.53 20.45
C THR A 130 -4.10 12.61 19.24
N LEU A 131 -3.02 11.89 18.90
CA LEU A 131 -3.00 10.95 17.77
C LEU A 131 -4.12 9.91 17.83
N ASP A 132 -4.38 9.36 19.01
CA ASP A 132 -5.40 8.31 19.17
C ASP A 132 -6.81 8.89 19.00
N ARG A 133 -7.02 10.13 19.46
CA ARG A 133 -8.28 10.85 19.25
C ARG A 133 -8.47 11.15 17.76
N TYR A 134 -7.43 11.57 17.06
CA TYR A 134 -7.46 11.75 15.60
C TYR A 134 -7.82 10.46 14.87
N LYS A 135 -7.13 9.35 15.15
CA LYS A 135 -7.42 8.04 14.55
C LYS A 135 -8.88 7.63 14.77
N LYS A 136 -9.38 7.78 16.00
CA LYS A 136 -10.75 7.40 16.37
C LYS A 136 -11.79 8.23 15.61
N ILE A 137 -11.61 9.56 15.56
CA ILE A 137 -12.53 10.45 14.84
C ILE A 137 -12.48 10.16 13.34
N ARG A 138 -11.27 10.07 12.77
CA ARG A 138 -11.06 9.74 11.35
C ARG A 138 -11.78 8.46 10.96
N GLU A 139 -11.61 7.41 11.74
CA GLU A 139 -12.24 6.11 11.47
C GLU A 139 -13.77 6.18 11.62
N GLY A 140 -14.28 6.91 12.62
CA GLY A 140 -15.73 7.11 12.79
C GLY A 140 -16.38 7.87 11.63
N VAL A 141 -15.74 8.95 11.18
CA VAL A 141 -16.22 9.75 10.04
C VAL A 141 -16.14 8.94 8.75
N ARG A 142 -15.01 8.28 8.49
CA ARG A 142 -14.87 7.39 7.33
C ARG A 142 -15.94 6.29 7.30
N ARG A 143 -16.21 5.65 8.43
CA ARG A 143 -17.27 4.64 8.56
C ARG A 143 -18.67 5.20 8.26
N SER A 144 -18.93 6.44 8.69
CA SER A 144 -20.17 7.15 8.38
C SER A 144 -20.33 7.42 6.89
N ILE A 145 -19.27 7.91 6.23
CA ILE A 145 -19.26 8.18 4.78
C ILE A 145 -19.49 6.87 4.01
N LEU A 146 -18.71 5.82 4.29
CA LEU A 146 -18.85 4.51 3.64
C LEU A 146 -20.24 3.90 3.85
N GLY A 147 -20.80 4.05 5.04
CA GLY A 147 -22.14 3.57 5.36
C GLY A 147 -23.22 4.29 4.57
N CYS A 148 -23.13 5.62 4.47
CA CYS A 148 -24.01 6.45 3.65
C CYS A 148 -23.91 6.07 2.17
N MET A 149 -22.70 5.78 1.66
CA MET A 149 -22.47 5.24 0.31
C MET A 149 -22.99 3.81 0.11
N GLY A 150 -23.66 3.21 1.09
CA GLY A 150 -24.23 1.86 0.98
C GLY A 150 -23.21 0.73 1.04
N ALA A 151 -21.93 0.98 1.37
CA ALA A 151 -20.89 -0.05 1.40
C ALA A 151 -21.21 -1.18 2.40
N TYR A 152 -21.90 -0.86 3.51
CA TYR A 152 -22.34 -1.87 4.47
C TYR A 152 -23.50 -2.73 3.96
N ALA A 153 -24.46 -2.12 3.24
CA ALA A 153 -25.56 -2.86 2.62
C ALA A 153 -25.01 -3.79 1.54
N ALA A 154 -24.14 -3.28 0.66
CA ALA A 154 -23.48 -4.08 -0.37
C ALA A 154 -22.68 -5.24 0.23
N ARG A 155 -21.93 -5.01 1.32
CA ARG A 155 -21.23 -6.08 2.05
C ARG A 155 -22.19 -7.10 2.67
N ALA A 156 -23.29 -6.65 3.27
CA ALA A 156 -24.29 -7.55 3.83
C ALA A 156 -24.94 -8.42 2.75
N THR A 157 -25.28 -7.83 1.60
CA THR A 157 -25.80 -8.57 0.44
C THR A 157 -24.81 -9.62 -0.06
N ARG A 158 -23.53 -9.26 -0.21
CA ARG A 158 -22.48 -10.23 -0.61
C ARG A 158 -22.31 -11.34 0.42
N ASN A 159 -22.35 -11.02 1.72
CA ASN A 159 -22.22 -12.01 2.78
C ASN A 159 -23.45 -12.94 2.90
N ALA A 160 -24.60 -12.54 2.37
CA ALA A 160 -25.81 -13.35 2.37
C ALA A 160 -25.89 -14.32 1.17
N LEU A 161 -24.95 -14.23 0.22
CA LEU A 161 -24.88 -15.14 -0.92
C LEU A 161 -24.64 -16.58 -0.44
N GLN A 162 -25.39 -17.52 -1.00
CA GLN A 162 -25.18 -18.95 -0.82
C GLN A 162 -24.31 -19.41 -1.99
N ASP A 163 -23.00 -19.41 -1.78
CA ASP A 163 -21.96 -19.69 -2.77
C ASP A 163 -20.90 -20.64 -2.19
N GLY A 164 -19.87 -20.97 -2.98
CA GLY A 164 -18.80 -21.86 -2.54
C GLY A 164 -18.06 -21.34 -1.30
N TRP A 165 -17.94 -20.01 -1.17
CA TRP A 165 -17.36 -19.39 0.01
C TRP A 165 -18.19 -19.62 1.26
N THR A 166 -19.52 -19.60 1.15
CA THR A 166 -20.42 -19.89 2.27
C THR A 166 -20.29 -21.35 2.72
N GLU A 167 -20.19 -22.30 1.79
CA GLU A 167 -19.95 -23.71 2.10
C GLU A 167 -18.58 -23.93 2.78
N LEU A 168 -17.51 -23.35 2.23
CA LEU A 168 -16.16 -23.44 2.77
C LEU A 168 -16.07 -22.83 4.19
N LEU A 169 -16.68 -21.67 4.41
CA LEU A 169 -16.69 -21.03 5.72
C LEU A 169 -17.54 -21.77 6.76
N ALA A 170 -18.60 -22.46 6.34
CA ALA A 170 -19.42 -23.30 7.21
C ALA A 170 -18.69 -24.58 7.63
N LEU A 171 -17.91 -25.18 6.72
CA LEU A 171 -17.06 -26.34 7.01
C LEU A 171 -15.96 -26.00 8.03
N LEU A 172 -15.36 -24.81 7.90
CA LEU A 172 -14.28 -24.35 8.78
C LEU A 172 -14.74 -23.86 10.15
N GLN A 173 -15.95 -23.30 10.25
CA GLN A 173 -16.47 -22.73 11.48
C GLN A 173 -16.35 -23.66 12.71
N PRO A 174 -16.85 -24.91 12.69
CA PRO A 174 -16.80 -25.78 13.87
C PRO A 174 -15.36 -26.16 14.27
N LEU A 175 -14.41 -26.11 13.33
CA LEU A 175 -12.99 -26.42 13.59
C LEU A 175 -12.24 -25.25 14.24
N THR A 176 -12.86 -24.07 14.30
CA THR A 176 -12.28 -22.83 14.84
C THR A 176 -12.92 -22.42 16.18
N GLU A 177 -14.12 -22.91 16.45
CA GLU A 177 -14.84 -22.68 17.70
C GLU A 177 -14.33 -23.58 18.84
N ASN A 178 -14.56 -23.17 20.10
CA ASN A 178 -14.28 -23.97 21.31
C ASN A 178 -12.84 -24.52 21.44
N HIS A 179 -11.83 -23.73 21.06
CA HIS A 179 -10.43 -24.19 21.01
C HIS A 179 -10.21 -25.35 20.04
N GLY A 180 -10.94 -25.35 18.93
CA GLY A 180 -10.72 -26.27 17.82
C GLY A 180 -9.30 -26.19 17.25
N PRO A 181 -8.94 -27.15 16.39
CA PRO A 181 -7.57 -27.29 15.87
C PRO A 181 -7.12 -26.11 14.99
N LEU A 182 -8.05 -25.27 14.52
CA LEU A 182 -7.77 -24.13 13.65
C LEU A 182 -7.92 -22.80 14.41
N ASP A 183 -7.04 -21.84 14.10
CA ASP A 183 -7.03 -20.54 14.77
C ASP A 183 -8.21 -19.65 14.34
N GLN A 184 -8.93 -19.11 15.34
CA GLN A 184 -10.09 -18.22 15.16
C GLN A 184 -9.73 -16.89 14.45
N ARG A 185 -8.49 -16.39 14.63
CA ARG A 185 -8.06 -15.15 13.95
C ARG A 185 -7.83 -15.40 12.46
N SER A 186 -7.19 -16.51 12.11
CA SER A 186 -7.06 -16.98 10.73
C SER A 186 -8.43 -17.14 10.04
N TYR A 187 -9.41 -17.71 10.74
CA TYR A 187 -10.79 -17.79 10.23
C TYR A 187 -11.44 -16.42 10.00
N SER A 188 -11.23 -15.47 10.92
CA SER A 188 -11.72 -14.09 10.76
C SER A 188 -11.07 -13.36 9.57
N LEU A 189 -9.81 -13.67 9.30
CA LEU A 189 -9.08 -13.19 8.12
C LEU A 189 -9.68 -13.80 6.84
N LEU A 190 -9.97 -15.10 6.83
CA LEU A 190 -10.62 -15.77 5.69
C LEU A 190 -12.01 -15.21 5.40
N LYS A 191 -12.82 -14.89 6.42
CA LYS A 191 -14.10 -14.17 6.22
C LYS A 191 -13.92 -12.83 5.51
N THR A 192 -12.84 -12.13 5.82
CA THR A 192 -12.52 -10.87 5.15
C THR A 192 -12.12 -11.15 3.70
N PHE A 193 -11.25 -12.12 3.47
CA PHE A 193 -10.83 -12.51 2.13
C PHE A 193 -11.99 -13.02 1.25
N ALA A 194 -12.94 -13.79 1.78
CA ALA A 194 -14.12 -14.22 1.03
C ALA A 194 -14.95 -13.04 0.49
N ASP A 195 -15.08 -11.94 1.25
CA ASP A 195 -15.71 -10.71 0.75
C ASP A 195 -14.85 -10.04 -0.34
N ILE A 196 -13.52 -10.13 -0.28
CA ILE A 196 -12.62 -9.68 -1.36
C ILE A 196 -12.84 -10.50 -2.62
N ALA A 197 -12.83 -11.83 -2.52
CA ALA A 197 -13.04 -12.74 -3.64
C ALA A 197 -14.43 -12.56 -4.27
N ARG A 198 -15.48 -12.39 -3.46
CA ARG A 198 -16.84 -12.08 -3.94
C ARG A 198 -16.92 -10.75 -4.69
N ARG A 199 -16.14 -9.73 -4.30
CA ARG A 199 -16.04 -8.48 -5.08
C ARG A 199 -15.41 -8.71 -6.46
N ALA A 200 -14.46 -9.63 -6.55
CA ALA A 200 -13.85 -10.06 -7.81
C ALA A 200 -14.71 -11.05 -8.61
N GLY A 201 -15.87 -11.48 -8.09
CA GLY A 201 -16.69 -12.53 -8.72
C GLY A 201 -16.03 -13.91 -8.72
N LEU A 202 -15.07 -14.15 -7.82
CA LEU A 202 -14.33 -15.40 -7.72
C LEU A 202 -14.96 -16.33 -6.69
N GLU A 203 -14.98 -17.62 -7.03
CA GLU A 203 -15.37 -18.71 -6.15
C GLU A 203 -14.11 -19.39 -5.60
N PRO A 204 -14.20 -20.17 -4.51
CA PRO A 204 -13.04 -20.85 -3.92
C PRO A 204 -12.25 -21.74 -4.89
N TRP A 205 -12.90 -22.44 -5.82
CA TRP A 205 -12.25 -23.30 -6.81
C TRP A 205 -11.60 -22.51 -7.97
N HIS A 206 -11.87 -21.21 -8.10
CA HIS A 206 -11.24 -20.33 -9.09
C HIS A 206 -9.87 -19.80 -8.63
N LEU A 207 -9.33 -20.26 -7.50
CA LEU A 207 -8.09 -19.73 -6.92
C LEU A 207 -6.81 -20.26 -7.60
N THR A 208 -6.61 -19.91 -8.87
CA THR A 208 -5.46 -20.30 -9.72
C THR A 208 -4.63 -19.08 -10.15
N GLU A 209 -3.57 -19.25 -10.95
CA GLU A 209 -2.73 -18.12 -11.38
C GLU A 209 -3.50 -17.04 -12.15
N ASP A 210 -4.52 -17.41 -12.93
CA ASP A 210 -5.30 -16.47 -13.74
C ASP A 210 -6.22 -15.55 -12.92
N MET A 211 -6.35 -15.80 -11.61
CA MET A 211 -7.23 -15.03 -10.72
C MET A 211 -6.66 -13.66 -10.34
N PHE A 212 -5.34 -13.47 -10.45
CA PHE A 212 -4.65 -12.36 -9.79
C PHE A 212 -5.13 -11.01 -10.31
N ASP A 213 -5.32 -10.87 -11.62
CA ASP A 213 -5.80 -9.63 -12.24
C ASP A 213 -7.19 -9.25 -11.68
N ALA A 214 -8.10 -10.22 -11.61
CA ALA A 214 -9.45 -10.00 -11.07
C ALA A 214 -9.44 -9.64 -9.58
N LEU A 215 -8.51 -10.21 -8.80
CA LEU A 215 -8.34 -9.84 -7.39
C LEU A 215 -7.74 -8.44 -7.23
N GLU A 216 -6.76 -8.08 -8.04
CA GLU A 216 -6.13 -6.75 -7.99
C GLU A 216 -7.13 -5.65 -8.34
N ASP A 217 -7.97 -5.85 -9.36
CA ASP A 217 -9.05 -4.94 -9.73
C ASP A 217 -10.09 -4.78 -8.61
N ALA A 218 -10.28 -5.80 -7.77
CA ALA A 218 -11.23 -5.80 -6.65
C ALA A 218 -10.67 -5.21 -5.34
N PHE A 219 -9.37 -4.88 -5.27
CA PHE A 219 -8.77 -4.32 -4.07
C PHE A 219 -9.20 -2.87 -3.84
N VAL A 220 -9.75 -2.60 -2.66
CA VAL A 220 -10.15 -1.24 -2.24
C VAL A 220 -9.06 -0.58 -1.41
N THR A 221 -8.28 -1.38 -0.69
CA THR A 221 -7.21 -0.86 0.16
C THR A 221 -5.91 -1.58 -0.10
N ALA A 222 -4.78 -0.90 0.10
CA ALA A 222 -3.46 -1.53 0.02
C ALA A 222 -3.29 -2.71 0.99
N GLN A 223 -4.13 -2.80 2.04
CA GLN A 223 -4.12 -3.89 3.00
C GLN A 223 -4.83 -5.14 2.48
N ASP A 224 -5.73 -5.02 1.51
CA ASP A 224 -6.48 -6.13 0.91
C ASP A 224 -5.53 -7.18 0.32
N ARG A 225 -4.42 -6.75 -0.28
CA ARG A 225 -3.37 -7.64 -0.83
C ARG A 225 -2.61 -8.42 0.25
N GLU A 226 -2.23 -7.76 1.34
CA GLU A 226 -1.54 -8.43 2.45
C GLU A 226 -2.47 -9.42 3.17
N LEU A 227 -3.76 -9.09 3.27
CA LEU A 227 -4.79 -10.01 3.75
C LEU A 227 -4.96 -11.20 2.80
N THR A 228 -5.02 -10.96 1.50
CA THR A 228 -5.13 -12.01 0.46
C THR A 228 -3.93 -12.96 0.53
N LYS A 229 -2.71 -12.43 0.63
CA LYS A 229 -1.49 -13.24 0.77
C LYS A 229 -1.55 -14.16 2.01
N LYS A 230 -1.97 -13.62 3.15
CA LYS A 230 -2.14 -14.41 4.38
C LYS A 230 -3.25 -15.45 4.25
N ALA A 231 -4.36 -15.11 3.58
CA ALA A 231 -5.45 -16.03 3.33
C ALA A 231 -5.00 -17.24 2.50
N PHE A 232 -4.20 -17.02 1.45
CA PHE A 232 -3.67 -18.12 0.64
C PHE A 232 -2.73 -19.03 1.42
N GLN A 233 -1.86 -18.45 2.27
CA GLN A 233 -1.02 -19.24 3.17
C GLN A 233 -1.86 -20.11 4.09
N ILE A 234 -2.88 -19.53 4.74
CA ILE A 234 -3.79 -20.24 5.63
C ILE A 234 -4.55 -21.35 4.89
N LEU A 235 -5.11 -21.07 3.71
CA LEU A 235 -5.85 -22.07 2.93
C LEU A 235 -4.96 -23.23 2.50
N ASN A 236 -3.73 -22.95 2.04
CA ASN A 236 -2.78 -24.00 1.68
C ASN A 236 -2.31 -24.82 2.88
N GLU A 237 -2.08 -24.18 4.03
CA GLU A 237 -1.75 -24.86 5.29
C GLU A 237 -2.90 -25.77 5.73
N TRP A 238 -4.13 -25.28 5.66
CA TRP A 238 -5.32 -26.03 6.09
C TRP A 238 -5.68 -27.13 5.10
N ASN A 239 -5.36 -27.00 3.81
CA ASN A 239 -5.61 -28.03 2.80
C ASN A 239 -4.87 -29.34 3.11
N GLY A 240 -3.77 -29.27 3.88
CA GLY A 240 -3.08 -30.46 4.41
C GLY A 240 -3.72 -31.07 5.66
N LEU A 241 -4.67 -30.38 6.30
CA LEU A 241 -5.27 -30.75 7.60
C LEU A 241 -6.75 -31.12 7.48
N VAL A 242 -7.45 -30.55 6.51
CA VAL A 242 -8.89 -30.67 6.31
C VAL A 242 -9.15 -31.07 4.87
N ASP A 243 -10.01 -32.07 4.68
CA ASP A 243 -10.46 -32.45 3.35
C ASP A 243 -11.52 -31.45 2.88
N PHE A 244 -11.12 -30.56 1.97
CA PHE A 244 -12.01 -29.58 1.35
C PHE A 244 -12.75 -30.12 0.12
N GLY A 245 -12.47 -31.36 -0.32
CA GLY A 245 -13.04 -31.93 -1.54
C GLY A 245 -12.85 -31.02 -2.76
N ASP A 246 -13.94 -30.72 -3.46
CA ASP A 246 -13.96 -29.86 -4.65
C ASP A 246 -14.12 -28.36 -4.32
N LEU A 247 -14.15 -27.98 -3.04
CA LEU A 247 -14.29 -26.58 -2.62
C LEU A 247 -12.99 -25.79 -2.76
N LEU A 248 -11.83 -26.44 -2.88
CA LEU A 248 -10.57 -25.77 -3.18
C LEU A 248 -9.91 -26.41 -4.40
N PRO A 249 -9.06 -25.67 -5.12
CA PRO A 249 -8.28 -26.25 -6.20
C PRO A 249 -7.41 -27.39 -5.67
N HIS A 250 -7.33 -28.51 -6.41
CA HIS A 250 -6.47 -29.63 -6.03
C HIS A 250 -4.97 -29.27 -6.04
N THR A 251 -4.60 -28.23 -6.80
CA THR A 251 -3.26 -27.65 -6.78
C THR A 251 -3.17 -26.57 -5.70
N PRO A 252 -2.05 -26.47 -4.95
CA PRO A 252 -1.85 -25.40 -4.00
C PRO A 252 -2.05 -24.02 -4.64
N ILE A 253 -2.72 -23.12 -3.92
CA ILE A 253 -2.98 -21.76 -4.38
C ILE A 253 -1.63 -21.06 -4.55
N PRO A 254 -1.32 -20.49 -5.74
CA PRO A 254 -0.06 -19.82 -5.97
C PRO A 254 0.08 -18.58 -5.07
N ALA A 255 1.31 -18.29 -4.64
CA ALA A 255 1.57 -17.07 -3.89
C ALA A 255 1.33 -15.84 -4.78
N PRO A 256 0.79 -14.72 -4.26
CA PRO A 256 0.58 -13.52 -5.06
C PRO A 256 1.91 -13.06 -5.67
N PRO A 257 1.94 -12.73 -6.97
CA PRO A 257 3.16 -12.26 -7.61
C PRO A 257 3.68 -11.06 -6.84
N ALA A 258 5.01 -10.95 -6.67
CA ALA A 258 5.60 -9.80 -6.00
C ALA A 258 5.13 -8.51 -6.70
N ARG A 259 4.90 -7.44 -5.93
CA ARG A 259 4.31 -6.13 -6.30
C ARG A 259 5.08 -5.35 -7.40
N ARG A 260 6.03 -6.01 -8.04
CA ARG A 260 7.04 -5.46 -8.93
C ARG A 260 6.61 -5.76 -10.35
N LEU A 261 5.85 -4.84 -10.95
CA LEU A 261 5.48 -4.76 -12.37
C LEU A 261 5.30 -6.14 -13.01
N THR A 262 4.07 -6.60 -13.13
CA THR A 262 3.70 -7.97 -13.51
C THR A 262 4.19 -8.39 -14.91
N ASP A 263 4.61 -7.44 -15.75
CA ASP A 263 5.18 -7.72 -17.06
C ASP A 263 6.48 -8.53 -16.91
N ALA A 264 6.53 -9.71 -17.53
CA ALA A 264 7.79 -10.43 -17.70
C ALA A 264 8.75 -9.52 -18.47
N LEU A 265 10.00 -9.37 -17.99
CA LEU A 265 11.01 -8.74 -18.82
C LEU A 265 11.41 -9.72 -19.93
N PRO A 266 11.83 -9.21 -21.09
CA PRO A 266 12.42 -10.01 -22.15
C PRO A 266 13.51 -10.96 -21.60
N PRO A 267 13.58 -12.23 -22.04
CA PRO A 267 14.50 -13.22 -21.48
C PRO A 267 15.97 -12.80 -21.47
N HIS A 268 16.42 -12.08 -22.51
CA HIS A 268 17.80 -11.60 -22.59
C HIS A 268 18.13 -10.54 -21.54
N ILE A 269 17.15 -9.73 -21.15
CA ILE A 269 17.29 -8.74 -20.07
C ILE A 269 17.34 -9.44 -18.72
N GLU A 270 16.47 -10.42 -18.46
CA GLU A 270 16.51 -11.20 -17.22
C GLU A 270 17.84 -11.94 -17.06
N GLU A 271 18.33 -12.57 -18.12
CA GLU A 271 19.61 -13.27 -18.10
C GLU A 271 20.77 -12.31 -17.79
N ARG A 272 20.78 -11.12 -18.38
CA ARG A 272 21.80 -10.12 -18.08
C ARG A 272 21.68 -9.60 -16.65
N ILE A 273 20.48 -9.33 -16.14
CA ILE A 273 20.24 -8.96 -14.74
C ILE A 273 20.80 -10.03 -13.80
N ASP A 274 20.57 -11.31 -14.10
CA ASP A 274 21.09 -12.42 -13.30
C ASP A 274 22.63 -12.47 -13.30
N GLN A 275 23.27 -12.19 -14.43
CA GLN A 275 24.73 -12.08 -14.52
C GLN A 275 25.26 -10.93 -13.64
N LEU A 276 24.68 -9.73 -13.76
CA LEU A 276 25.07 -8.56 -12.97
C LEU A 276 24.91 -8.80 -11.45
N VAL A 277 23.82 -9.46 -11.06
CA VAL A 277 23.57 -9.84 -9.66
C VAL A 277 24.55 -10.90 -9.18
N SER A 278 24.89 -11.88 -10.01
CA SER A 278 25.86 -12.93 -9.67
C SER A 278 27.24 -12.34 -9.38
N ILE A 279 27.70 -11.41 -10.22
CA ILE A 279 28.97 -10.69 -10.02
C ILE A 279 28.89 -9.84 -8.75
N ALA A 280 27.85 -9.00 -8.61
CA ALA A 280 27.68 -8.13 -7.45
C ALA A 280 27.42 -8.87 -6.12
N ALA A 281 27.00 -10.14 -6.19
CA ALA A 281 26.81 -11.02 -5.04
C ALA A 281 28.11 -11.62 -4.49
N THR A 282 29.24 -11.37 -5.15
CA THR A 282 30.56 -11.82 -4.71
C THR A 282 31.15 -10.74 -3.78
N ARG A 283 31.36 -11.07 -2.50
CA ARG A 283 32.03 -10.17 -1.56
C ARG A 283 33.53 -10.45 -1.57
N ILE A 284 34.29 -9.51 -2.12
CA ILE A 284 35.75 -9.48 -1.98
C ILE A 284 36.05 -8.69 -0.71
N ASP A 285 36.68 -9.33 0.28
CA ASP A 285 37.22 -8.60 1.43
C ASP A 285 38.40 -7.75 0.95
N ILE A 286 38.25 -6.43 1.06
CA ILE A 286 39.22 -5.43 0.60
C ILE A 286 40.56 -5.57 1.36
N ASN A 287 40.53 -6.05 2.61
CA ASN A 287 41.72 -6.15 3.45
C ASN A 287 42.47 -7.47 3.27
N THR A 288 41.76 -8.55 2.97
CA THR A 288 42.37 -9.90 2.85
C THR A 288 42.42 -10.41 1.42
N SER A 289 41.79 -9.71 0.46
CA SER A 289 41.57 -10.14 -0.92
C SER A 289 40.93 -11.54 -1.02
N ARG A 290 40.30 -12.03 0.05
CA ARG A 290 39.60 -13.31 0.07
C ARG A 290 38.18 -13.11 -0.39
N ILE A 291 37.75 -13.99 -1.28
CA ILE A 291 36.36 -14.10 -1.70
C ILE A 291 35.61 -14.79 -0.56
N HIS A 292 34.76 -14.04 0.14
CA HIS A 292 33.88 -14.58 1.17
C HIS A 292 32.54 -15.03 0.55
N ASP A 293 31.86 -15.92 1.28
CA ASP A 293 30.61 -16.55 0.89
C ASP A 293 29.59 -15.58 0.27
N LYS A 294 28.90 -16.12 -0.74
CA LYS A 294 27.85 -15.47 -1.53
C LYS A 294 26.81 -14.88 -0.59
N VAL A 295 26.40 -13.62 -0.84
CA VAL A 295 25.24 -13.03 -0.15
C VAL A 295 24.02 -13.95 -0.21
N THR A 296 23.17 -13.88 0.81
CA THR A 296 22.00 -14.75 0.96
C THR A 296 21.08 -14.66 -0.26
N GLN A 297 20.25 -15.68 -0.48
CA GLN A 297 19.32 -15.70 -1.60
C GLN A 297 18.31 -14.53 -1.51
N GLU A 298 17.91 -14.14 -0.30
CA GLU A 298 17.05 -12.97 -0.05
C GLU A 298 17.72 -11.68 -0.54
N THR A 299 19.02 -11.53 -0.30
CA THR A 299 19.80 -10.38 -0.76
C THR A 299 19.89 -10.34 -2.28
N LYS A 300 20.12 -11.50 -2.94
CA LYS A 300 20.09 -11.59 -4.41
C LYS A 300 18.72 -11.24 -4.98
N ASN A 301 17.65 -11.68 -4.33
CA ASN A 301 16.27 -11.33 -4.71
C ASN A 301 15.97 -9.83 -4.51
N ALA A 302 16.62 -9.19 -3.53
CA ALA A 302 16.58 -7.73 -3.36
C ALA A 302 17.39 -6.99 -4.43
N TYR A 303 18.52 -7.54 -4.89
CA TYR A 303 19.28 -6.95 -6.00
C TYR A 303 18.51 -7.02 -7.31
N ARG A 304 17.97 -8.21 -7.65
CA ARG A 304 17.07 -8.39 -8.80
C ARG A 304 15.89 -7.43 -8.76
N ALA A 305 15.33 -7.21 -7.56
CA ALA A 305 14.27 -6.24 -7.37
C ALA A 305 14.57 -4.87 -7.95
N ALA A 306 15.74 -4.35 -7.57
CA ALA A 306 16.12 -2.98 -7.81
C ALA A 306 16.40 -2.79 -9.30
N LEU A 307 17.13 -3.72 -9.91
CA LEU A 307 17.40 -3.71 -11.36
C LEU A 307 16.09 -3.84 -12.17
N ARG A 308 15.23 -4.82 -11.83
CA ARG A 308 13.94 -5.00 -12.50
C ARG A 308 13.05 -3.77 -12.35
N TYR A 309 13.02 -3.15 -11.18
CA TYR A 309 12.24 -1.94 -10.95
C TYR A 309 12.66 -0.80 -11.88
N HIS A 310 13.97 -0.57 -12.01
CA HIS A 310 14.50 0.46 -12.90
C HIS A 310 14.17 0.17 -14.37
N VAL A 311 14.52 -1.02 -14.87
CA VAL A 311 14.32 -1.37 -16.30
C VAL A 311 12.85 -1.29 -16.70
N LYS A 312 11.94 -1.74 -15.82
CA LYS A 312 10.50 -1.74 -16.09
C LYS A 312 9.88 -0.35 -16.07
N LEU A 313 10.57 0.62 -15.46
CA LEU A 313 10.10 1.99 -15.43
C LEU A 313 10.53 2.80 -16.67
N LEU A 314 11.54 2.33 -17.42
CA LEU A 314 12.06 3.01 -18.61
C LEU A 314 11.02 3.26 -19.72
N PRO A 315 10.12 2.31 -20.06
CA PRO A 315 9.01 2.54 -20.99
C PRO A 315 8.08 3.69 -20.65
N TYR A 316 8.07 4.06 -19.37
CA TYR A 316 7.17 5.07 -18.84
C TYR A 316 7.85 6.43 -18.62
N CYS A 317 9.09 6.58 -19.08
CA CYS A 317 9.87 7.81 -18.95
C CYS A 317 9.75 8.63 -20.25
N PRO A 318 8.97 9.72 -20.28
CA PRO A 318 8.85 10.56 -21.47
C PRO A 318 10.16 11.33 -21.74
N ILE A 319 10.30 11.81 -22.98
CA ILE A 319 11.34 12.78 -23.35
C ILE A 319 11.22 13.99 -22.44
N ASP A 320 12.35 14.44 -21.90
CA ASP A 320 12.39 15.65 -21.10
C ASP A 320 13.46 16.61 -21.65
N PRO A 321 13.02 17.70 -22.30
CA PRO A 321 13.90 18.72 -22.84
C PRO A 321 14.75 19.42 -21.76
N ASP A 322 14.25 19.51 -20.52
CA ASP A 322 14.90 20.25 -19.44
C ASP A 322 16.05 19.46 -18.79
N THR A 323 16.06 18.14 -18.94
CA THR A 323 17.09 17.24 -18.39
C THR A 323 17.97 16.58 -19.45
N ALA A 324 17.88 17.05 -20.72
CA ALA A 324 18.58 16.50 -21.88
C ALA A 324 18.35 14.99 -22.10
N TYR A 325 17.19 14.47 -21.66
CA TYR A 325 16.81 13.08 -21.89
C TYR A 325 16.16 12.93 -23.26
N ASP A 326 16.97 12.64 -24.27
CA ASP A 326 16.59 12.58 -25.70
C ASP A 326 16.31 11.14 -26.22
N ARG A 327 16.61 10.12 -25.43
CA ARG A 327 16.51 8.70 -25.80
C ARG A 327 15.55 7.93 -24.89
N PRO A 328 14.23 8.10 -25.03
CA PRO A 328 13.27 7.29 -24.30
C PRO A 328 13.32 5.84 -24.79
N VAL A 329 13.28 4.87 -23.88
CA VAL A 329 13.20 3.45 -24.23
C VAL A 329 11.73 3.10 -24.31
N SER A 330 11.16 3.00 -25.51
CA SER A 330 9.73 2.65 -25.68
C SER A 330 9.49 1.14 -25.75
N ASP A 331 10.49 0.36 -26.14
CA ASP A 331 10.39 -1.09 -26.32
C ASP A 331 11.64 -1.77 -25.72
N LEU A 332 11.39 -2.65 -24.74
CA LEU A 332 12.44 -3.43 -24.07
C LEU A 332 12.85 -4.66 -24.89
N GLU A 333 11.99 -5.18 -25.77
CA GLU A 333 12.32 -6.33 -26.63
C GLU A 333 13.37 -5.95 -27.67
N ALA A 334 13.30 -4.72 -28.19
CA ALA A 334 14.27 -4.18 -29.16
C ALA A 334 15.61 -3.74 -28.55
N ALA A 335 15.73 -3.71 -27.21
CA ALA A 335 16.93 -3.28 -26.52
C ALA A 335 17.99 -4.39 -26.56
N ASN A 336 18.92 -4.29 -27.53
CA ASN A 336 20.02 -5.25 -27.68
C ASN A 336 21.18 -4.99 -26.70
N ASP A 337 21.38 -3.74 -26.28
CA ASP A 337 22.37 -3.35 -25.29
C ASP A 337 21.68 -3.11 -23.94
N VAL A 338 21.69 -4.16 -23.10
CA VAL A 338 21.06 -4.12 -21.78
C VAL A 338 21.86 -3.28 -20.79
N ASP A 339 23.18 -3.17 -20.97
CA ASP A 339 24.02 -2.37 -20.08
C ASP A 339 23.77 -0.87 -20.29
N ALA A 340 23.53 -0.46 -21.54
CA ALA A 340 23.12 0.91 -21.87
C ALA A 340 21.82 1.35 -21.17
N LEU A 341 20.92 0.42 -20.79
CA LEU A 341 19.71 0.76 -20.04
C LEU A 341 20.00 1.37 -18.67
N PHE A 342 21.19 1.16 -18.11
CA PHE A 342 21.60 1.70 -16.81
C PHE A 342 22.41 3.01 -16.91
N ALA A 343 22.41 3.67 -18.07
CA ALA A 343 23.10 4.95 -18.25
C ALA A 343 22.60 6.03 -17.26
N PRO A 344 23.44 7.01 -16.88
CA PRO A 344 23.09 8.03 -15.89
C PRO A 344 21.80 8.81 -16.21
N GLU A 345 21.50 9.02 -17.49
CA GLU A 345 20.32 9.71 -17.97
C GLU A 345 19.05 8.87 -17.74
N HIS A 346 19.12 7.57 -18.03
CA HIS A 346 18.05 6.61 -17.75
C HIS A 346 17.78 6.48 -16.25
N ILE A 347 18.82 6.47 -15.42
CA ILE A 347 18.65 6.48 -13.95
C ILE A 347 17.91 7.74 -13.51
N SER A 348 18.29 8.92 -14.03
CA SER A 348 17.61 10.18 -13.71
C SER A 348 16.15 10.19 -14.16
N ALA A 349 15.88 9.67 -15.36
CA ALA A 349 14.53 9.56 -15.90
C ALA A 349 13.65 8.65 -15.04
N THR A 350 14.17 7.50 -14.61
CA THR A 350 13.41 6.61 -13.72
C THR A 350 13.20 7.18 -12.32
N ILE A 351 14.11 7.99 -11.78
CA ILE A 351 13.90 8.69 -10.50
C ILE A 351 12.71 9.65 -10.62
N ARG A 352 12.64 10.44 -11.69
CA ARG A 352 11.49 11.34 -11.97
C ARG A 352 10.19 10.54 -12.14
N ALA A 353 10.22 9.49 -12.95
CA ALA A 353 9.05 8.63 -13.14
C ALA A 353 8.61 7.90 -11.84
N THR A 354 9.52 7.70 -10.88
CA THR A 354 9.21 7.17 -9.55
C THR A 354 8.49 8.20 -8.69
N GLU A 355 8.96 9.44 -8.71
CA GLU A 355 8.34 10.59 -8.04
C GLU A 355 6.93 10.86 -8.58
N ASP A 356 6.79 10.95 -9.90
CA ASP A 356 5.51 11.17 -10.57
C ASP A 356 4.46 10.14 -10.20
N ARG A 357 4.89 8.92 -9.90
CA ARG A 357 4.02 7.79 -9.56
C ARG A 357 3.77 7.64 -8.07
N GLU A 358 4.39 8.41 -7.18
CA GLU A 358 4.29 8.22 -5.71
C GLU A 358 2.83 8.22 -5.20
N HIS A 359 1.96 8.98 -5.86
CA HIS A 359 0.53 9.07 -5.53
C HIS A 359 -0.26 7.79 -5.82
N LEU A 360 0.29 6.84 -6.59
CA LEU A 360 -0.38 5.61 -6.96
C LEU A 360 -0.35 4.57 -5.82
N PRO A 361 -1.41 3.76 -5.63
CA PRO A 361 -1.49 2.76 -4.55
C PRO A 361 -0.37 1.69 -4.55
N SER A 362 0.30 1.49 -5.70
CA SER A 362 1.38 0.53 -5.94
C SER A 362 2.78 1.14 -5.87
N ALA A 363 2.91 2.45 -5.67
CA ALA A 363 4.20 3.14 -5.74
C ALA A 363 5.10 2.88 -4.53
N ILE A 364 6.40 2.98 -4.76
CA ILE A 364 7.41 2.83 -3.72
C ILE A 364 7.63 4.17 -3.01
N GLN A 365 7.81 4.12 -1.69
CA GLN A 365 8.10 5.32 -0.90
C GLN A 365 9.53 5.83 -1.17
N PRO A 366 9.80 7.12 -0.96
CA PRO A 366 11.13 7.73 -1.18
C PRO A 366 12.28 6.99 -0.49
N ASP A 367 12.11 6.55 0.77
CA ASP A 367 13.11 5.74 1.50
C ASP A 367 13.44 4.41 0.79
N SER A 368 12.40 3.75 0.24
CA SER A 368 12.54 2.47 -0.46
C SER A 368 13.15 2.66 -1.84
N ALA A 369 12.72 3.71 -2.56
CA ALA A 369 13.31 4.11 -3.83
C ALA A 369 14.79 4.44 -3.68
N LEU A 370 15.17 5.25 -2.68
CA LEU A 370 16.57 5.56 -2.39
C LEU A 370 17.39 4.29 -2.13
N THR A 371 16.82 3.33 -1.40
CA THR A 371 17.47 2.02 -1.18
C THR A 371 17.67 1.27 -2.49
N TYR A 372 16.70 1.30 -3.41
CA TYR A 372 16.82 0.65 -4.72
C TYR A 372 17.90 1.32 -5.56
N TYR A 373 17.91 2.64 -5.68
CA TYR A 373 18.92 3.36 -6.46
C TYR A 373 20.34 3.25 -5.87
N LYS A 374 20.48 3.26 -4.54
CA LYS A 374 21.76 2.92 -3.88
C LYS A 374 22.20 1.49 -4.18
N THR A 375 21.26 0.55 -4.23
CA THR A 375 21.51 -0.86 -4.57
C THR A 375 21.94 -1.01 -6.02
N ILE A 376 21.26 -0.35 -6.96
CA ILE A 376 21.62 -0.33 -8.39
C ILE A 376 23.04 0.21 -8.54
N ARG A 377 23.33 1.41 -8.00
CA ARG A 377 24.68 1.98 -8.02
C ARG A 377 25.73 0.99 -7.53
N MET A 378 25.51 0.38 -6.36
CA MET A 378 26.46 -0.60 -5.80
C MET A 378 26.65 -1.82 -6.72
N ILE A 379 25.59 -2.29 -7.39
CA ILE A 379 25.71 -3.37 -8.39
C ILE A 379 26.58 -2.91 -9.56
N LEU A 380 26.34 -1.71 -10.10
CA LEU A 380 27.14 -1.15 -11.20
C LEU A 380 28.61 -0.97 -10.77
N GLU A 381 28.88 -0.45 -9.57
CA GLU A 381 30.25 -0.31 -8.99
C GLU A 381 31.00 -1.63 -8.91
N ARG A 382 30.30 -2.75 -8.74
CA ARG A 382 30.90 -4.09 -8.66
C ARG A 382 31.09 -4.76 -10.02
N ASN A 383 30.45 -4.25 -11.06
CA ASN A 383 30.52 -4.76 -12.43
C ASN A 383 31.46 -3.85 -13.27
N VAL A 384 32.71 -3.69 -12.80
CA VAL A 384 33.69 -2.75 -13.37
C VAL A 384 34.08 -3.04 -14.83
N ASP A 385 33.91 -4.29 -15.28
CA ASP A 385 34.18 -4.67 -16.68
C ASP A 385 33.06 -4.23 -17.63
N ALA A 386 31.87 -3.93 -17.09
CA ALA A 386 30.69 -3.56 -17.88
C ALA A 386 30.33 -2.06 -17.77
N PHE A 387 30.70 -1.39 -16.67
CA PHE A 387 30.32 0.00 -16.41
C PHE A 387 31.53 0.88 -16.07
N ASP A 388 31.58 2.07 -16.67
CA ASP A 388 32.61 3.06 -16.38
C ASP A 388 32.43 3.64 -14.96
N ALA A 389 33.52 3.76 -14.23
CA ALA A 389 33.56 4.41 -12.92
C ALA A 389 33.09 5.88 -12.98
N ALA A 390 33.28 6.56 -14.12
CA ALA A 390 32.80 7.92 -14.33
C ALA A 390 31.27 7.99 -14.33
N ASP A 391 30.60 7.09 -15.08
CA ASP A 391 29.14 7.03 -15.15
C ASP A 391 28.53 6.66 -13.80
N VAL A 392 29.15 5.73 -13.08
CA VAL A 392 28.69 5.33 -11.76
C VAL A 392 28.86 6.45 -10.72
N ALA A 393 29.91 7.27 -10.85
CA ALA A 393 30.08 8.48 -10.05
C ALA A 393 29.03 9.56 -10.38
N ASP A 394 28.64 9.71 -11.65
CA ASP A 394 27.57 10.61 -12.06
C ASP A 394 26.21 10.15 -11.52
N ILE A 395 25.90 8.85 -11.59
CA ILE A 395 24.71 8.25 -10.96
C ILE A 395 24.66 8.56 -9.46
N LYS A 396 25.80 8.45 -8.76
CA LYS A 396 25.90 8.80 -7.34
C LYS A 396 25.55 10.28 -7.10
N LEU A 397 26.04 11.18 -7.95
CA LEU A 397 25.78 12.62 -7.84
C LEU A 397 24.30 12.92 -8.08
N ARG A 398 23.68 12.32 -9.09
CA ARG A 398 22.25 12.46 -9.42
C ARG A 398 21.35 11.97 -8.29
N ILE A 399 21.65 10.81 -7.70
CA ILE A 399 20.91 10.31 -6.52
C ILE A 399 21.04 11.28 -5.34
N LYS A 400 22.24 11.84 -5.10
CA LYS A 400 22.47 12.75 -3.96
C LYS A 400 21.86 14.13 -4.15
N SER A 401 21.78 14.62 -5.38
CA SER A 401 21.29 15.96 -5.72
C SER A 401 19.77 16.02 -5.96
N SER A 402 19.11 14.87 -6.10
CA SER A 402 17.66 14.77 -6.27
C SER A 402 16.90 15.34 -5.07
N GLU A 403 16.02 16.31 -5.31
CA GLU A 403 15.13 16.87 -4.27
C GLU A 403 14.17 15.81 -3.72
N TYR A 404 13.74 14.87 -4.55
CA TYR A 404 12.89 13.73 -4.17
C TYR A 404 13.49 12.89 -3.02
N PHE A 405 14.82 12.83 -2.92
CA PHE A 405 15.51 12.09 -1.86
C PHE A 405 16.03 12.94 -0.70
N LYS A 406 15.77 14.26 -0.69
CA LYS A 406 16.31 15.19 0.33
C LYS A 406 15.93 14.81 1.77
N ASP A 407 14.74 14.26 1.94
CA ASP A 407 14.22 13.82 3.24
C ASP A 407 14.31 12.30 3.44
N ALA A 408 14.72 11.56 2.40
CA ALA A 408 14.83 10.11 2.42
C ALA A 408 16.19 9.67 2.98
N GLY A 409 16.20 8.67 3.86
CA GLY A 409 17.44 8.10 4.40
C GLY A 409 18.27 9.04 5.30
N ARG A 410 17.63 9.99 6.00
CA ARG A 410 18.27 10.69 7.12
C ARG A 410 18.58 9.67 8.23
N ASP A 411 19.86 9.49 8.55
CA ASP A 411 20.32 8.73 9.72
C ASP A 411 20.02 9.48 11.04
N GLU A 412 19.67 10.76 10.94
CA GLU A 412 19.22 11.53 12.07
C GLU A 412 17.92 10.96 12.62
N MET A 413 18.02 10.43 13.83
CA MET A 413 16.92 10.04 14.67
C MET A 413 15.82 11.11 14.60
N PRO A 414 14.58 10.79 14.24
CA PRO A 414 13.51 11.79 14.14
C PRO A 414 13.35 12.58 15.44
N GLU A 415 13.00 13.87 15.35
CA GLU A 415 12.95 14.79 16.50
C GLU A 415 12.14 14.24 17.69
N HIS A 416 11.05 13.51 17.43
CA HIS A 416 10.25 12.90 18.48
C HIS A 416 10.98 11.75 19.21
N ILE A 417 11.80 10.96 18.51
CA ILE A 417 12.64 9.92 19.11
C ILE A 417 13.80 10.59 19.87
N GLN A 418 14.39 11.67 19.33
CA GLN A 418 15.40 12.44 20.06
C GLN A 418 14.82 13.03 21.35
N ALA A 419 13.61 13.60 21.29
CA ALA A 419 12.92 14.14 22.46
C ALA A 419 12.64 13.06 23.51
N TRP A 420 12.23 11.87 23.07
CA TRP A 420 12.06 10.73 23.97
C TRP A 420 13.38 10.28 24.60
N CYS A 421 14.47 10.19 23.82
CA CYS A 421 15.80 9.87 24.35
C CYS A 421 16.29 10.93 25.35
N ARG A 422 16.07 12.22 25.06
CA ARG A 422 16.39 13.33 25.98
C ARG A 422 15.59 13.22 27.28
N ASP A 423 14.29 12.95 27.20
CA ASP A 423 13.42 12.73 28.36
C ASP A 423 13.88 11.51 29.19
N LEU A 424 14.23 10.40 28.53
CA LEU A 424 14.71 9.17 29.16
C LEU A 424 16.02 9.38 29.94
N VAL A 425 16.99 10.09 29.36
CA VAL A 425 18.30 10.34 30.00
C VAL A 425 18.22 11.44 31.06
N SER A 426 17.29 12.38 30.92
CA SER A 426 17.12 13.48 31.89
C SER A 426 16.51 13.05 33.23
N ASP A 427 15.85 11.88 33.28
CA ASP A 427 15.19 11.35 34.47
C ASP A 427 15.90 10.08 34.97
N PRO A 428 16.63 10.16 36.10
CA PRO A 428 17.36 9.02 36.66
C PRO A 428 16.48 7.80 36.99
N GLU A 429 15.19 8.00 37.29
CA GLU A 429 14.27 6.88 37.49
C GLU A 429 13.92 6.19 36.18
N LYS A 430 13.67 6.96 35.11
CA LYS A 430 13.37 6.40 33.78
C LYS A 430 14.59 5.67 33.22
N GLU A 431 15.78 6.24 33.35
CA GLU A 431 17.05 5.61 32.96
C GLU A 431 17.26 4.29 33.71
N ARG A 432 17.12 4.29 35.05
CA ARG A 432 17.24 3.08 35.87
C ARG A 432 16.22 2.01 35.48
N ARG A 433 14.97 2.40 35.17
CA ARG A 433 13.94 1.46 34.71
C ARG A 433 14.26 0.91 33.34
N PHE A 434 14.75 1.74 32.42
CA PHE A 434 15.14 1.32 31.07
C PHE A 434 16.32 0.33 31.11
N HIS A 435 17.36 0.61 31.89
CA HIS A 435 18.49 -0.32 32.08
C HIS A 435 18.06 -1.65 32.70
N ASN A 436 17.06 -1.64 33.60
CA ASN A 436 16.54 -2.86 34.21
C ASN A 436 15.39 -3.50 33.43
N LEU A 437 14.97 -2.93 32.30
CA LEU A 437 13.80 -3.38 31.54
C LEU A 437 13.98 -4.82 31.05
N HIS A 438 15.18 -5.17 30.60
CA HIS A 438 15.51 -6.53 30.17
C HIS A 438 15.38 -7.55 31.31
N ARG A 439 15.76 -7.20 32.55
CA ARG A 439 15.59 -8.07 33.73
C ARG A 439 14.13 -8.20 34.11
N ILE A 440 13.37 -7.11 34.02
CA ILE A 440 11.93 -7.10 34.31
C ILE A 440 11.18 -7.95 33.29
N PHE A 441 11.49 -7.82 31.99
CA PHE A 441 10.89 -8.63 30.94
C PHE A 441 11.30 -10.09 31.03
N ARG A 442 12.56 -10.38 31.35
CA ARG A 442 13.01 -11.76 31.62
C ARG A 442 12.28 -12.37 32.80
N GLY A 443 12.17 -11.67 33.94
CA GLY A 443 11.44 -12.17 35.10
C GLY A 443 9.94 -12.33 34.86
N LYS A 444 9.33 -11.56 33.95
CA LYS A 444 7.95 -11.78 33.50
C LYS A 444 7.84 -12.99 32.58
N ALA A 445 8.75 -13.12 31.63
CA ALA A 445 8.81 -14.28 30.75
C ALA A 445 9.01 -15.57 31.55
N ASP A 446 9.94 -15.59 32.51
CA ASP A 446 10.18 -16.76 33.37
C ASP A 446 8.92 -17.15 34.16
N LYS A 447 8.19 -16.17 34.72
CA LYS A 447 6.91 -16.44 35.41
C LYS A 447 5.83 -17.00 34.47
N ILE A 448 5.75 -16.49 33.25
CA ILE A 448 4.82 -16.98 32.23
C ILE A 448 5.19 -18.42 31.86
N MET A 449 6.49 -18.70 31.67
CA MET A 449 7.01 -20.02 31.36
C MET A 449 6.79 -21.01 32.50
N ASP A 450 6.95 -20.58 33.76
CA ASP A 450 6.74 -21.41 34.94
C ASP A 450 5.25 -21.71 35.18
N ASN A 451 4.38 -20.71 34.99
CA ASN A 451 2.92 -20.89 35.07
C ASN A 451 2.38 -21.82 33.98
N ALA A 452 3.10 -21.93 32.87
CA ALA A 452 2.76 -22.79 31.76
C ALA A 452 3.43 -24.18 31.84
N ARG A 453 4.04 -24.58 32.97
CA ARG A 453 4.58 -25.94 33.11
C ARG A 453 3.51 -26.92 33.56
N ASN A 454 3.44 -28.07 32.90
CA ASN A 454 2.59 -29.19 33.32
C ASN A 454 3.23 -29.99 34.47
N GLU A 455 2.53 -31.02 34.96
CA GLU A 455 2.94 -31.87 36.10
C GLU A 455 4.30 -32.58 35.89
N THR A 456 4.75 -32.70 34.63
CA THR A 456 6.06 -33.28 34.27
C THR A 456 7.17 -32.23 34.09
N GLY A 457 6.86 -30.95 34.32
CA GLY A 457 7.80 -29.82 34.19
C GLY A 457 8.02 -29.35 32.75
N VAL A 458 7.23 -29.84 31.79
CA VAL A 458 7.30 -29.46 30.37
C VAL A 458 6.35 -28.29 30.10
N PHE A 459 6.77 -27.35 29.25
CA PHE A 459 5.95 -26.21 28.86
C PHE A 459 4.72 -26.67 28.06
N ASP A 460 3.55 -26.19 28.48
CA ASP A 460 2.24 -26.42 27.92
C ASP A 460 1.49 -25.08 27.79
N ALA A 461 1.36 -24.62 26.55
CA ALA A 461 0.71 -23.36 26.22
C ALA A 461 -0.80 -23.33 26.59
N SER A 462 -1.41 -24.49 26.82
CA SER A 462 -2.81 -24.59 27.25
C SER A 462 -3.02 -24.11 28.69
N LEU A 463 -1.95 -24.05 29.50
CA LEU A 463 -1.96 -23.59 30.89
C LEU A 463 -1.70 -22.09 31.05
N LEU A 464 -1.37 -21.39 29.95
CA LEU A 464 -1.21 -19.93 29.97
C LEU A 464 -2.53 -19.23 30.29
N SER A 465 -2.49 -18.27 31.22
CA SER A 465 -3.64 -17.43 31.52
C SER A 465 -4.01 -16.55 30.32
N ASP A 466 -5.27 -16.13 30.21
CA ASP A 466 -5.73 -15.26 29.11
C ASP A 466 -4.96 -13.92 29.06
N GLN A 467 -4.48 -13.41 30.20
CA GLN A 467 -3.62 -12.22 30.25
C GLN A 467 -2.21 -12.49 29.69
N ASP A 468 -1.65 -13.67 29.94
CA ASP A 468 -0.32 -14.04 29.44
C ASP A 468 -0.34 -14.39 27.93
N ARG A 469 -1.48 -14.92 27.45
CA ARG A 469 -1.74 -15.15 26.02
C ARG A 469 -1.88 -13.85 25.22
N LEU A 470 -2.48 -12.81 25.82
CA LEU A 470 -2.60 -11.48 25.21
C LEU A 470 -1.26 -10.74 25.13
N GLY A 471 -0.32 -11.02 26.03
CA GLY A 471 1.00 -10.38 26.11
C GLY A 471 1.95 -10.66 24.94
N HIS A 472 1.73 -11.75 24.19
CA HIS A 472 2.55 -12.10 23.02
C HIS A 472 2.15 -11.37 21.73
N VAL A 473 1.06 -10.59 21.74
CA VAL A 473 0.64 -9.76 20.59
C VAL A 473 0.07 -8.43 21.09
N GLN A 474 0.89 -7.59 21.72
CA GLN A 474 0.76 -6.13 21.68
C GLN A 474 2.07 -5.46 22.15
N ILE A 475 2.95 -5.09 21.21
CA ILE A 475 3.73 -3.86 21.38
C ILE A 475 2.75 -2.72 21.06
N SER A 476 1.88 -2.40 22.01
CA SER A 476 1.01 -1.22 21.91
C SER A 476 1.67 -0.07 22.68
N ASN A 477 1.77 1.05 21.98
CA ASN A 477 2.09 2.37 22.53
C ASN A 477 1.08 2.73 23.63
N VAL A 478 1.39 2.37 24.88
CA VAL A 478 0.68 2.89 26.05
C VAL A 478 1.49 4.04 26.61
N ASP A 479 0.86 5.21 26.68
CA ASP A 479 1.39 6.43 27.30
C ASP A 479 1.88 6.13 28.74
N PRO A 480 3.14 6.44 29.10
CA PRO A 480 3.70 6.23 30.44
C PRO A 480 2.88 6.86 31.57
N HIS A 481 2.10 7.90 31.30
CA HIS A 481 1.31 8.62 32.31
C HIS A 481 0.01 7.92 32.72
N GLU A 482 -0.53 7.02 31.90
CA GLU A 482 -1.80 6.34 32.21
C GLU A 482 -1.61 5.20 33.22
N ARG A 483 -0.41 4.61 33.30
CA ARG A 483 -0.08 3.57 34.31
C ARG A 483 0.05 4.09 35.73
N LEU A 484 0.24 5.40 35.95
CA LEU A 484 0.38 5.96 37.30
C LEU A 484 -0.97 6.31 37.96
N ARG A 485 -2.06 6.41 37.20
CA ARG A 485 -3.39 6.69 37.77
C ARG A 485 -4.11 5.44 38.31
N HIS A 486 -3.79 4.25 37.82
CA HIS A 486 -4.38 3.01 38.32
C HIS A 486 -3.69 2.42 39.56
N ILE A 487 -2.67 3.08 40.12
CA ILE A 487 -1.96 2.65 41.35
C ILE A 487 -2.25 3.60 42.54
N ARG A 488 -3.22 4.51 42.40
CA ARG A 488 -3.83 5.22 43.55
C ARG A 488 -5.32 4.86 43.66
N ARG A 489 -5.60 3.61 43.98
CA ARG A 489 -6.70 3.17 44.83
C ARG A 489 -6.44 1.75 45.32
#